data_AF-A0A8T4GI30-F1
#
_entry.id   AF-A0A8T4GI30-F1
#
_cell.length_a   1.000
_cell.length_b   1.000
_cell.length_c   1.000
_cell.angle_alpha   90.00
_cell.angle_beta   90.00
_cell.angle_gamma   90.00
#
_symmetry.space_group_name_H-M   'P 1'
#
loop_
_entity.id
_entity.type
_entity.pdbx_description
1 polymer ?
#
loop_
_entity_poly.entity_id
_entity_poly.type
_entity_poly.pdbx_seq_one_letter_code
_entity_poly.pdbx_strand_id
1 'polypeptide(L)'
;MPNQSTVWRSWHERFSVDLREAVQTAARTILIKAQKAGIEIPRELERKLSYRNDNEDDSVPDGRTVLERAKKITDYVSRIIFPAFSLDRGDGCEIHENAYWNLQTYLGLRERLAANEGARSYIHESTRDRTPLGHAHRSHIRDLSIEQTREMYRQAIRHLIDEIAETEEFFRAGIVAINITEADPFAGDRTGHEDEIIGTKENTEEYAYQWATVQLVGNAVPIVLDARPVRKGETRLEIVEDLLDSAEELVHVDNVLMDREFDSQHVLEMISQRGLSYVVPKRMQTSEKAQAKRLLQRDQDRYETDRKLHLGKNEWHETTLIYRRKEDSEHDDHRQYSVFMTNRGSGHLTEYGYRWEIESGYKSIKRFMAATTLKHFGLRFFYFAFACLLYSI
;
A
#
# COMPACT_ATOMS: atom_id res chain seq x y z
N MET A 1 -30.87 -7.38 21.65
CA MET A 1 -29.86 -6.32 21.39
C MET A 1 -30.52 -5.20 20.59
N PRO A 2 -30.15 -3.93 20.78
CA PRO A 2 -30.62 -2.84 19.90
C PRO A 2 -30.25 -3.14 18.44
N ASN A 3 -31.10 -2.73 17.50
CA ASN A 3 -30.83 -2.91 16.07
C ASN A 3 -29.76 -1.91 15.59
N GLN A 4 -29.13 -2.19 14.43
CA GLN A 4 -28.04 -1.40 13.87
C GLN A 4 -28.40 0.09 13.74
N SER A 5 -29.62 0.39 13.30
CA SER A 5 -30.14 1.77 13.17
C SER A 5 -30.23 2.52 14.51
N THR A 6 -30.53 1.82 15.61
CA THR A 6 -30.59 2.41 16.95
C THR A 6 -29.19 2.69 17.50
N VAL A 7 -28.22 1.79 17.22
CA VAL A 7 -26.82 2.00 17.56
C VAL A 7 -26.25 3.18 16.78
N TRP A 8 -26.55 3.26 15.48
CA TRP A 8 -26.10 4.35 14.62
C TRP A 8 -26.59 5.73 15.09
N ARG A 9 -27.88 5.90 15.36
CA ARG A 9 -28.42 7.18 15.85
C ARG A 9 -27.83 7.54 17.22
N SER A 10 -27.64 6.54 18.08
CA SER A 10 -27.02 6.77 19.38
C SER A 10 -25.58 7.25 19.22
N TRP A 11 -24.82 6.63 18.31
CA TRP A 11 -23.46 7.02 17.99
C TRP A 11 -23.39 8.44 17.42
N HIS A 12 -24.13 8.73 16.34
CA HIS A 12 -23.96 9.96 15.56
C HIS A 12 -24.73 11.16 16.11
N GLU A 13 -25.88 10.96 16.76
CA GLU A 13 -26.75 12.05 17.19
C GLU A 13 -26.75 12.26 18.70
N ARG A 14 -26.37 11.25 19.50
CA ARG A 14 -26.54 11.29 20.96
C ARG A 14 -25.25 11.20 21.74
N PHE A 15 -24.22 10.53 21.23
CA PHE A 15 -22.95 10.42 21.94
C PHE A 15 -22.13 11.69 21.74
N SER A 16 -21.64 12.25 22.85
CA SER A 16 -20.64 13.30 22.83
C SER A 16 -19.31 12.77 22.27
N VAL A 17 -18.44 13.68 21.85
CA VAL A 17 -17.09 13.35 21.36
C VAL A 17 -16.34 12.50 22.39
N ASP A 18 -16.32 12.92 23.67
CA ASP A 18 -15.68 12.19 24.76
C ASP A 18 -16.23 10.76 24.94
N LEU A 19 -17.54 10.59 24.76
CA LEU A 19 -18.18 9.27 24.88
C LEU A 19 -17.82 8.38 23.68
N ARG A 20 -17.75 8.95 22.46
CA ARG A 20 -17.27 8.21 21.28
C ARG A 20 -15.82 7.79 21.43
N GLU A 21 -14.95 8.70 21.91
CA GLU A 21 -13.55 8.37 22.20
C GLU A 21 -13.42 7.29 23.28
N ALA A 22 -14.21 7.39 24.35
CA ALA A 22 -14.22 6.38 25.42
C ALA A 22 -14.69 5.01 24.90
N VAL A 23 -15.73 4.97 24.07
CA VAL A 23 -16.22 3.72 23.45
C VAL A 23 -15.20 3.16 22.45
N GLN A 24 -14.57 4.00 21.62
CA GLN A 24 -13.50 3.56 20.72
C GLN A 24 -12.30 3.02 21.51
N THR A 25 -11.91 3.69 22.60
CA THR A 25 -10.82 3.26 23.47
C THR A 25 -11.15 1.94 24.17
N ALA A 26 -12.38 1.78 24.65
CA ALA A 26 -12.85 0.54 25.24
C ALA A 26 -12.90 -0.59 24.21
N ALA A 27 -13.41 -0.34 23.00
CA ALA A 27 -13.42 -1.31 21.90
C ALA A 27 -11.99 -1.73 21.53
N ARG A 28 -11.06 -0.78 21.35
CA ARG A 28 -9.63 -1.06 21.15
C ARG A 28 -9.05 -1.89 22.28
N THR A 29 -9.35 -1.54 23.54
CA THR A 29 -8.85 -2.28 24.70
C THR A 29 -9.39 -3.72 24.72
N ILE A 30 -10.67 -3.91 24.37
CA ILE A 30 -11.29 -5.23 24.27
C ILE A 30 -10.64 -6.04 23.14
N LEU A 31 -10.45 -5.45 21.96
CA LEU A 31 -9.77 -6.09 20.83
C LEU A 31 -8.35 -6.52 21.23
N ILE A 32 -7.55 -5.62 21.84
CA ILE A 32 -6.19 -5.90 22.32
C ILE A 32 -6.19 -7.03 23.37
N LYS A 33 -7.16 -7.03 24.31
CA LYS A 33 -7.25 -8.06 25.36
C LYS A 33 -7.70 -9.40 24.81
N ALA A 34 -8.67 -9.43 23.90
CA ALA A 34 -9.12 -10.63 23.21
C ALA A 34 -7.98 -11.23 22.37
N GLN A 35 -7.23 -10.38 21.67
CA GLN A 35 -6.08 -10.78 20.86
C GLN A 35 -4.93 -11.32 21.73
N LYS A 36 -4.60 -10.66 22.86
CA LYS A 36 -3.61 -11.18 23.84
C LYS A 36 -4.04 -12.51 24.46
N ALA A 37 -5.34 -12.77 24.53
CA ALA A 37 -5.90 -14.02 25.03
C ALA A 37 -6.07 -15.10 23.94
N GLY A 38 -5.70 -14.82 22.68
CA GLY A 38 -5.85 -15.76 21.56
C GLY A 38 -7.30 -16.03 21.16
N ILE A 39 -8.22 -15.12 21.47
CA ILE A 39 -9.65 -15.24 21.14
C ILE A 39 -9.84 -14.75 19.70
N GLU A 40 -10.35 -15.62 18.81
CA GLU A 40 -10.76 -15.24 17.46
C GLU A 40 -11.95 -14.27 17.53
N ILE A 41 -11.80 -13.12 16.88
CA ILE A 41 -12.83 -12.09 16.79
C ILE A 41 -13.45 -12.25 15.40
N PRO A 42 -14.75 -12.54 15.27
CA PRO A 42 -15.40 -12.70 13.96
C PRO A 42 -15.23 -11.41 13.14
N ARG A 43 -14.48 -11.52 12.04
CA ARG A 43 -14.22 -10.42 11.08
C ARG A 43 -15.15 -10.47 9.86
N GLU A 44 -16.19 -11.30 9.88
CA GLU A 44 -17.11 -11.45 8.75
C GLU A 44 -17.94 -10.18 8.54
N LEU A 45 -17.44 -9.30 7.67
CA LEU A 45 -18.31 -8.68 6.69
C LEU A 45 -18.42 -9.66 5.52
N GLU A 46 -19.63 -10.10 5.21
CA GLU A 46 -19.95 -10.65 3.89
C GLU A 46 -19.50 -9.64 2.84
N ARG A 47 -18.31 -9.84 2.28
CA ARG A 47 -17.91 -9.10 1.08
C ARG A 47 -18.69 -9.68 -0.08
N LYS A 48 -19.50 -8.83 -0.72
CA LYS A 48 -19.68 -8.97 -2.16
C LYS A 48 -18.29 -8.85 -2.78
N LEU A 49 -17.71 -9.98 -3.17
CA LEU A 49 -16.55 -10.04 -4.04
C LEU A 49 -16.89 -9.33 -5.36
N SER A 50 -16.78 -8.00 -5.42
CA SER A 50 -16.77 -7.25 -6.68
C SER A 50 -15.36 -6.74 -6.97
N TYR A 51 -14.39 -7.63 -6.84
CA TYR A 51 -13.26 -7.66 -7.77
C TYR A 51 -13.16 -9.08 -8.32
N ARG A 52 -14.31 -9.68 -8.66
CA ARG A 52 -14.30 -10.60 -9.79
C ARG A 52 -13.86 -9.74 -10.98
N ASN A 53 -13.04 -10.31 -11.87
CA ASN A 53 -13.07 -9.92 -13.27
C ASN A 53 -14.52 -10.06 -13.71
N ASP A 54 -15.33 -9.04 -13.43
CA ASP A 54 -16.53 -8.84 -14.17
C ASP A 54 -16.01 -8.51 -15.55
N ASN A 55 -16.09 -9.52 -16.41
CA ASN A 55 -16.40 -9.35 -17.81
C ASN A 55 -17.74 -8.60 -17.91
N GLU A 56 -17.83 -7.41 -17.31
CA GLU A 56 -18.82 -6.39 -17.56
C GLU A 56 -18.43 -5.83 -18.92
N ASP A 57 -19.09 -6.36 -19.94
CA ASP A 57 -19.31 -5.79 -21.26
C ASP A 57 -18.21 -4.80 -21.71
N ASP A 58 -17.32 -5.26 -22.60
CA ASP A 58 -16.20 -4.55 -23.27
C ASP A 58 -16.65 -3.29 -24.10
N SER A 59 -17.68 -2.59 -23.66
CA SER A 59 -17.98 -1.24 -24.10
C SER A 59 -16.98 -0.28 -23.47
N VAL A 60 -16.05 0.22 -24.29
CA VAL A 60 -15.20 1.36 -23.95
C VAL A 60 -16.13 2.49 -23.46
N PRO A 61 -15.99 2.95 -22.20
CA PRO A 61 -16.86 4.01 -21.70
C PRO A 61 -16.72 5.25 -22.59
N ASP A 62 -17.85 5.83 -23.01
CA ASP A 62 -17.85 7.01 -23.87
C ASP A 62 -17.00 8.13 -23.25
N GLY A 63 -16.24 8.86 -24.07
CA GLY A 63 -15.25 9.84 -23.61
C GLY A 63 -15.83 10.90 -22.67
N ARG A 64 -17.14 11.20 -22.82
CA ARG A 64 -17.86 12.10 -21.91
C ARG A 64 -18.01 11.55 -20.50
N THR A 65 -18.31 10.26 -20.36
CA THR A 65 -18.44 9.61 -19.03
C THR A 65 -17.10 9.53 -18.30
N VAL A 66 -16.01 9.31 -19.03
CA VAL A 66 -14.64 9.35 -18.49
C VAL A 66 -14.30 10.76 -17.99
N LEU A 67 -14.63 11.80 -18.77
CA LEU A 67 -14.39 13.19 -18.40
C LEU A 67 -15.20 13.61 -17.15
N GLU A 68 -16.47 13.21 -17.07
CA GLU A 68 -17.33 13.51 -15.92
C GLU A 68 -16.84 12.83 -14.65
N ARG A 69 -16.36 11.58 -14.73
CA ARG A 69 -15.71 10.89 -13.60
C ARG A 69 -14.40 11.57 -13.19
N ALA A 70 -13.54 11.91 -14.15
CA ALA A 70 -12.28 12.61 -13.89
C ALA A 70 -12.50 13.96 -13.20
N LYS A 71 -13.56 14.69 -13.56
CA LYS A 71 -13.95 15.93 -12.89
C LYS A 71 -14.36 15.69 -11.44
N LYS A 72 -15.21 14.70 -11.17
CA LYS A 72 -15.60 14.35 -9.78
C LYS A 72 -14.39 14.00 -8.91
N ILE A 73 -13.47 13.20 -9.45
CA ILE A 73 -12.22 12.86 -8.75
C ILE A 73 -11.39 14.12 -8.51
N THR A 74 -11.22 14.98 -9.52
CA THR A 74 -10.45 16.23 -9.39
C THR A 74 -11.04 17.15 -8.32
N ASP A 75 -12.36 17.32 -8.29
CA ASP A 75 -13.05 18.16 -7.29
C ASP A 75 -12.83 17.59 -5.88
N TYR A 76 -12.95 16.27 -5.72
CA TYR A 76 -12.74 15.57 -4.45
C TYR A 76 -11.28 15.68 -3.97
N VAL A 77 -10.31 15.39 -4.85
CA VAL A 77 -8.87 15.55 -4.58
C VAL A 77 -8.57 17.00 -4.16
N SER A 78 -9.20 17.99 -4.81
CA SER A 78 -8.96 19.39 -4.47
C SER A 78 -9.42 19.77 -3.06
N ARG A 79 -10.48 19.11 -2.57
CA ARG A 79 -11.06 19.36 -1.26
C ARG A 79 -10.29 18.66 -0.14
N ILE A 80 -9.85 17.43 -0.38
CA ILE A 80 -9.31 16.54 0.66
C ILE A 80 -7.77 16.52 0.65
N ILE A 81 -7.18 16.44 -0.54
CA ILE A 81 -5.74 16.21 -0.71
C ILE A 81 -4.97 17.53 -0.78
N PHE A 82 -5.40 18.49 -1.62
CA PHE A 82 -4.62 19.72 -1.82
C PHE A 82 -4.33 20.55 -0.56
N PRO A 83 -5.18 20.59 0.48
CA PRO A 83 -4.85 21.28 1.72
C PRO A 83 -3.58 20.75 2.42
N ALA A 84 -3.17 19.51 2.14
CA ALA A 84 -1.94 18.91 2.67
C ALA A 84 -0.70 19.22 1.82
N PHE A 85 -0.86 19.84 0.64
CA PHE A 85 0.23 20.05 -0.31
C PHE A 85 0.61 21.53 -0.41
N SER A 86 1.90 21.82 -0.24
CA SER A 86 2.46 23.17 -0.34
C SER A 86 3.73 23.19 -1.18
N LEU A 87 3.93 24.29 -1.91
CA LEU A 87 5.13 24.64 -2.65
C LEU A 87 5.69 25.94 -2.05
N ASP A 88 7.00 25.98 -1.85
CA ASP A 88 7.67 27.24 -1.57
C ASP A 88 7.75 28.08 -2.87
N ARG A 89 6.92 29.12 -2.96
CA ARG A 89 6.70 29.88 -4.20
C ARG A 89 7.04 31.36 -4.09
N GLY A 90 7.58 31.81 -2.97
CA GLY A 90 7.83 33.22 -2.71
C GLY A 90 6.59 34.12 -2.79
N ASP A 91 6.76 35.39 -2.43
CA ASP A 91 5.67 36.37 -2.45
C ASP A 91 5.30 36.80 -3.87
N GLY A 92 4.02 37.14 -4.10
CA GLY A 92 3.55 37.74 -5.36
C GLY A 92 3.32 36.75 -6.51
N CYS A 93 3.20 35.46 -6.22
CA CYS A 93 2.89 34.44 -7.23
C CYS A 93 1.50 34.63 -7.86
N GLU A 94 1.45 34.95 -9.16
CA GLU A 94 0.19 35.24 -9.86
C GLU A 94 -0.65 33.98 -10.18
N ILE A 95 -0.03 32.80 -10.22
CA ILE A 95 -0.72 31.52 -10.41
C ILE A 95 -1.01 30.94 -9.04
N HIS A 96 -2.26 30.62 -8.74
CA HIS A 96 -2.63 29.97 -7.48
C HIS A 96 -1.99 28.58 -7.34
N GLU A 97 -1.54 28.20 -6.15
CA GLU A 97 -0.84 26.92 -5.88
C GLU A 97 -1.63 25.69 -6.31
N ASN A 98 -2.91 25.59 -5.96
CA ASN A 98 -3.78 24.53 -6.43
C ASN A 98 -3.84 24.39 -7.96
N ALA A 99 -3.42 25.37 -8.77
CA ALA A 99 -3.31 25.17 -10.22
C ALA A 99 -2.20 24.17 -10.59
N TYR A 100 -1.14 24.06 -9.79
CA TYR A 100 -0.08 23.05 -9.91
C TYR A 100 -0.61 21.67 -9.53
N TRP A 101 -1.32 21.57 -8.43
CA TRP A 101 -1.91 20.31 -7.99
C TRP A 101 -3.00 19.82 -8.91
N ASN A 102 -3.84 20.72 -9.44
CA ASN A 102 -4.79 20.36 -10.48
C ASN A 102 -4.09 19.85 -11.75
N LEU A 103 -2.97 20.48 -12.16
CA LEU A 103 -2.18 19.96 -13.27
C LEU A 103 -1.62 18.58 -12.94
N GLN A 104 -1.07 18.36 -11.74
CA GLN A 104 -0.59 17.03 -11.33
C GLN A 104 -1.69 15.98 -11.34
N THR A 105 -2.88 16.28 -10.81
CA THR A 105 -4.07 15.40 -10.88
C THR A 105 -4.47 15.14 -12.32
N TYR A 106 -4.48 16.17 -13.17
CA TYR A 106 -4.79 16.03 -14.59
C TYR A 106 -3.82 15.09 -15.33
N LEU A 107 -2.52 15.18 -15.00
CA LEU A 107 -1.49 14.28 -15.52
C LEU A 107 -1.71 12.85 -15.02
N GLY A 108 -2.04 12.68 -13.74
CA GLY A 108 -2.24 11.35 -13.15
C GLY A 108 -3.51 10.66 -13.63
N LEU A 109 -4.58 11.39 -13.92
CA LEU A 109 -5.82 10.80 -14.45
C LEU A 109 -5.73 10.39 -15.93
N ARG A 110 -4.54 10.51 -16.56
CA ARG A 110 -4.30 10.17 -17.97
C ARG A 110 -3.02 9.35 -18.11
N GLU A 111 -3.18 8.14 -18.64
CA GLU A 111 -2.04 7.25 -18.85
C GLU A 111 -0.98 7.91 -19.74
N ARG A 112 0.28 7.84 -19.29
CA ARG A 112 1.48 8.22 -20.05
C ARG A 112 1.53 9.70 -20.47
N LEU A 113 0.85 10.59 -19.76
CA LEU A 113 0.87 12.02 -20.10
C LEU A 113 2.06 12.75 -19.46
N ALA A 114 2.89 13.38 -20.28
CA ALA A 114 4.04 14.15 -19.80
C ALA A 114 3.63 15.59 -19.44
N ALA A 115 4.29 16.18 -18.44
CA ALA A 115 3.92 17.49 -17.91
C ALA A 115 3.87 18.64 -18.94
N ASN A 116 4.73 18.65 -19.96
CA ASN A 116 4.69 19.69 -21.01
C ASN A 116 3.47 19.56 -21.92
N GLU A 117 3.16 18.33 -22.34
CA GLU A 117 2.01 18.04 -23.19
C GLU A 117 0.71 18.24 -22.41
N GLY A 118 0.66 17.69 -21.20
CA GLY A 118 -0.50 17.84 -20.33
C GLY A 118 -0.78 19.29 -19.95
N ALA A 119 0.23 20.12 -19.70
CA ALA A 119 0.01 21.55 -19.45
C ALA A 119 -0.61 22.30 -20.64
N ARG A 120 -0.29 21.91 -21.89
CA ARG A 120 -0.90 22.51 -23.08
C ARG A 120 -2.37 22.12 -23.21
N SER A 121 -2.69 20.84 -22.99
CA SER A 121 -4.06 20.35 -23.04
C SER A 121 -4.91 20.88 -21.87
N TYR A 122 -4.33 20.96 -20.67
CA TYR A 122 -5.03 21.36 -19.45
C TYR A 122 -5.60 22.78 -19.52
N ILE A 123 -5.00 23.69 -20.31
CA ILE A 123 -5.54 25.04 -20.54
C ILE A 123 -6.99 24.99 -21.07
N HIS A 124 -7.32 23.99 -21.89
CA HIS A 124 -8.65 23.87 -22.50
C HIS A 124 -9.68 23.18 -21.60
N GLU A 125 -9.23 22.48 -20.56
CA GLU A 125 -10.09 21.72 -19.64
C GLU A 125 -10.14 22.34 -18.23
N SER A 126 -9.28 23.31 -17.94
CA SER A 126 -9.25 24.02 -16.67
C SER A 126 -10.28 25.14 -16.63
N THR A 127 -10.87 25.36 -15.46
CA THR A 127 -11.71 26.53 -15.16
C THR A 127 -10.91 27.72 -14.62
N ARG A 128 -9.57 27.61 -14.54
CA ARG A 128 -8.69 28.65 -14.00
C ARG A 128 -8.25 29.63 -15.08
N ASP A 129 -8.23 30.91 -14.75
CA ASP A 129 -7.72 31.97 -15.64
C ASP A 129 -6.24 31.79 -15.99
N ARG A 130 -5.47 31.18 -15.08
CA ARG A 130 -4.03 30.92 -15.25
C ARG A 130 -3.65 29.53 -14.76
N THR A 131 -2.91 28.82 -15.60
CA THR A 131 -2.36 27.49 -15.31
C THR A 131 -0.85 27.47 -15.46
N PRO A 132 -0.12 26.66 -14.70
CA PRO A 132 1.34 26.59 -14.81
C PRO A 132 1.78 25.92 -16.12
N LEU A 133 2.95 26.32 -16.60
CA LEU A 133 3.63 25.63 -17.69
C LEU A 133 4.25 24.33 -17.18
N GLY A 134 4.30 23.31 -18.02
CA GLY A 134 4.82 21.99 -17.64
C GLY A 134 6.26 22.00 -17.12
N HIS A 135 7.13 22.88 -17.63
CA HIS A 135 8.50 23.01 -17.13
C HIS A 135 8.56 23.69 -15.76
N ALA A 136 7.73 24.70 -15.51
CA ALA A 136 7.64 25.37 -14.21
C ALA A 136 7.11 24.39 -13.15
N HIS A 137 6.06 23.62 -13.49
CA HIS A 137 5.54 22.54 -12.66
C HIS A 137 6.62 21.52 -12.28
N ARG A 138 7.37 21.00 -13.25
CA ARG A 138 8.50 20.08 -12.96
C ARG A 138 9.60 20.73 -12.13
N SER A 139 9.84 22.03 -12.27
CA SER A 139 10.87 22.71 -11.47
C SER A 139 10.49 22.68 -10.00
N HIS A 140 9.29 23.16 -9.66
CA HIS A 140 8.82 23.15 -8.27
C HIS A 140 8.78 21.75 -7.66
N ILE A 141 8.40 20.72 -8.42
CA ILE A 141 8.43 19.34 -7.91
C ILE A 141 9.86 18.86 -7.64
N ARG A 142 10.85 19.28 -8.43
CA ARG A 142 12.25 18.90 -8.19
C ARG A 142 12.84 19.55 -6.96
N ASP A 143 12.31 20.71 -6.56
CA ASP A 143 12.75 21.43 -5.37
C ASP A 143 12.21 20.79 -4.07
N LEU A 144 11.23 19.88 -4.18
CA LEU A 144 10.74 19.08 -3.05
C LEU A 144 11.71 17.96 -2.70
N SER A 145 12.08 17.90 -1.42
CA SER A 145 12.77 16.74 -0.84
C SER A 145 11.83 15.52 -0.73
N ILE A 146 12.43 14.35 -0.50
CA ILE A 146 11.69 13.12 -0.21
C ILE A 146 10.94 13.26 1.12
N GLU A 147 11.57 13.86 2.14
CA GLU A 147 10.89 14.07 3.44
C GLU A 147 9.67 14.98 3.29
N GLN A 148 9.79 16.10 2.57
CA GLN A 148 8.65 17.00 2.32
C GLN A 148 7.54 16.30 1.54
N THR A 149 7.89 15.51 0.51
CA THR A 149 6.92 14.74 -0.27
C THR A 149 6.17 13.74 0.61
N ARG A 150 6.88 12.98 1.44
CA ARG A 150 6.28 12.01 2.38
C ARG A 150 5.42 12.70 3.44
N GLU A 151 5.82 13.87 3.93
CA GLU A 151 5.04 14.61 4.90
C GLU A 151 3.70 15.07 4.31
N MET A 152 3.71 15.69 3.13
CA MET A 152 2.48 16.08 2.43
C MET A 152 1.61 14.85 2.12
N TYR A 153 2.22 13.74 1.70
CA TYR A 153 1.51 12.49 1.44
C TYR A 153 0.81 11.96 2.70
N ARG A 154 1.52 11.85 3.83
CA ARG A 154 0.96 11.34 5.08
C ARG A 154 -0.14 12.23 5.62
N GLN A 155 -0.02 13.56 5.49
CA GLN A 155 -1.09 14.49 5.83
C GLN A 155 -2.32 14.29 4.93
N ALA A 156 -2.14 14.11 3.63
CA ALA A 156 -3.24 13.83 2.71
C ALA A 156 -3.95 12.51 3.02
N ILE A 157 -3.19 11.46 3.36
CA ILE A 157 -3.76 10.18 3.81
C ILE A 157 -4.51 10.33 5.14
N ARG A 158 -4.03 11.15 6.10
CA ARG A 158 -4.80 11.45 7.32
C ARG A 158 -6.16 12.03 7.00
N HIS A 159 -6.23 13.03 6.11
CA HIS A 159 -7.51 13.60 5.67
C HIS A 159 -8.43 12.56 5.03
N LEU A 160 -7.88 11.69 4.18
CA LEU A 160 -8.64 10.60 3.55
C LEU A 160 -9.17 9.60 4.59
N ILE A 161 -8.32 9.20 5.54
CA ILE A 161 -8.68 8.27 6.63
C ILE A 161 -9.74 8.89 7.55
N ASP A 162 -9.65 10.18 7.84
CA ASP A 162 -10.64 10.87 8.67
C ASP A 162 -12.00 10.94 7.98
N GLU A 163 -12.04 11.22 6.68
CA GLU A 163 -13.30 11.23 5.92
C GLU A 163 -13.95 9.84 5.83
N ILE A 164 -13.19 8.78 5.60
CA ILE A 164 -13.73 7.41 5.56
C ILE A 164 -14.04 6.86 6.97
N ALA A 165 -13.37 7.32 8.02
CA ALA A 165 -13.67 6.90 9.38
C ALA A 165 -15.06 7.37 9.86
N GLU A 166 -15.63 8.38 9.20
CA GLU A 166 -17.02 8.79 9.39
C GLU A 166 -18.03 7.85 8.69
N THR A 167 -17.55 6.93 7.85
CA THR A 167 -18.39 5.93 7.15
C THR A 167 -18.36 4.57 7.87
N GLU A 168 -19.48 3.83 7.82
CA GLU A 168 -19.65 2.55 8.54
C GLU A 168 -18.66 1.44 8.09
N GLU A 169 -17.95 1.64 6.98
CA GLU A 169 -17.14 0.62 6.31
C GLU A 169 -15.67 0.58 6.75
N PHE A 170 -15.21 1.55 7.56
CA PHE A 170 -13.81 1.63 7.96
C PHE A 170 -13.55 1.14 9.39
N PHE A 171 -13.01 -0.07 9.52
CA PHE A 171 -12.42 -0.53 10.78
C PHE A 171 -10.97 -0.01 10.89
N ARG A 172 -10.70 0.81 11.91
CA ARG A 172 -9.37 1.38 12.22
C ARG A 172 -8.32 0.34 12.67
N ALA A 173 -8.69 -0.93 12.77
CA ALA A 173 -7.78 -2.05 13.03
C ALA A 173 -7.61 -2.84 11.73
N GLY A 174 -6.41 -2.80 11.17
CA GLY A 174 -6.14 -3.24 9.80
C GLY A 174 -5.05 -4.30 9.72
N ILE A 175 -5.23 -5.19 8.76
CA ILE A 175 -4.13 -5.95 8.18
C ILE A 175 -3.42 -5.00 7.23
N VAL A 176 -2.11 -4.85 7.35
CA VAL A 176 -1.31 -4.08 6.39
C VAL A 176 -0.48 -5.03 5.55
N ALA A 177 -0.14 -4.61 4.34
CA ALA A 177 0.85 -5.29 3.54
C ALA A 177 1.99 -4.36 3.15
N ILE A 178 3.20 -4.91 3.22
CA ILE A 178 4.41 -4.25 2.74
C ILE A 178 4.89 -4.92 1.47
N ASN A 179 5.20 -4.11 0.47
CA ASN A 179 5.73 -4.57 -0.80
C ASN A 179 6.81 -3.62 -1.33
N ILE A 180 7.73 -4.14 -2.14
CA ILE A 180 8.60 -3.34 -3.01
C ILE A 180 8.16 -3.52 -4.44
N THR A 181 8.12 -2.44 -5.17
CA THR A 181 7.66 -2.40 -6.54
C THR A 181 8.63 -1.65 -7.45
N GLU A 182 8.60 -1.98 -8.73
CA GLU A 182 9.60 -1.54 -9.70
C GLU A 182 8.96 -0.66 -10.77
N ALA A 183 9.51 0.54 -10.95
CA ALA A 183 9.22 1.37 -12.10
C ALA A 183 9.56 0.63 -13.41
N ASP A 184 9.18 1.21 -14.55
CA ASP A 184 9.52 0.61 -15.83
C ASP A 184 11.05 0.48 -15.99
N PRO A 185 11.54 -0.59 -16.64
CA PRO A 185 12.96 -0.81 -16.87
C PRO A 185 13.64 0.41 -17.47
N PHE A 186 14.76 0.79 -16.87
CA PHE A 186 15.56 1.94 -17.25
C PHE A 186 16.61 1.53 -18.28
N ALA A 187 16.44 2.01 -19.52
CA ALA A 187 17.33 1.73 -20.64
C ALA A 187 18.44 2.80 -20.86
N GLY A 188 18.55 3.79 -19.97
CA GLY A 188 19.48 4.91 -20.12
C GLY A 188 20.82 4.69 -19.43
N ASP A 189 21.75 5.63 -19.63
CA ASP A 189 22.98 5.72 -18.84
C ASP A 189 22.64 6.09 -17.38
N ARG A 190 23.08 5.24 -16.44
CA ARG A 190 22.86 5.40 -15.00
C ARG A 190 24.06 5.98 -14.24
N THR A 191 25.09 6.45 -14.93
CA THR A 191 26.26 7.07 -14.31
C THR A 191 25.83 8.22 -13.37
N GLY A 192 26.23 8.14 -12.10
CA GLY A 192 25.87 9.10 -11.05
C GLY A 192 24.51 8.87 -10.38
N HIS A 193 23.80 7.79 -10.73
CA HIS A 193 22.50 7.39 -10.19
C HIS A 193 22.47 5.90 -9.79
N GLU A 194 23.63 5.29 -9.58
CA GLU A 194 23.79 3.85 -9.36
C GLU A 194 23.16 3.34 -8.07
N ASP A 195 22.97 4.24 -7.10
CA ASP A 195 22.34 3.94 -5.82
C ASP A 195 20.81 4.15 -5.84
N GLU A 196 20.29 4.77 -6.91
CA GLU A 196 18.87 5.12 -7.08
C GLU A 196 18.19 4.23 -8.14
N ILE A 197 18.95 3.86 -9.18
CA ILE A 197 18.52 2.97 -10.27
C ILE A 197 19.20 1.62 -10.06
N ILE A 198 18.49 0.71 -9.38
CA ILE A 198 19.02 -0.55 -8.89
C ILE A 198 18.51 -1.74 -9.71
N GLY A 199 19.09 -2.92 -9.54
CA GLY A 199 18.72 -4.10 -10.32
C GLY A 199 17.26 -4.51 -10.11
N THR A 200 16.67 -5.14 -11.13
CA THR A 200 15.28 -5.65 -11.07
C THR A 200 15.17 -6.97 -10.29
N LYS A 201 13.94 -7.33 -9.89
CA LYS A 201 13.61 -8.58 -9.19
C LYS A 201 13.86 -9.82 -10.05
N GLU A 202 13.70 -9.69 -11.37
CA GLU A 202 14.06 -10.71 -12.33
C GLU A 202 15.56 -10.63 -12.58
N ASN A 203 16.25 -11.78 -12.63
CA ASN A 203 17.71 -11.84 -12.77
C ASN A 203 18.13 -11.49 -14.21
N THR A 204 17.83 -10.26 -14.61
CA THR A 204 18.11 -9.66 -15.91
C THR A 204 19.21 -8.60 -15.73
N GLU A 205 19.83 -8.18 -16.83
CA GLU A 205 20.76 -7.04 -16.81
C GLU A 205 20.04 -5.68 -16.72
N GLU A 206 18.74 -5.68 -16.38
CA GLU A 206 17.89 -4.49 -16.31
C GLU A 206 17.95 -3.82 -14.94
N TYR A 207 17.83 -2.49 -14.97
CA TYR A 207 17.79 -1.64 -13.78
C TYR A 207 16.49 -0.87 -13.74
N ALA A 208 15.97 -0.57 -12.55
CA ALA A 208 14.77 0.22 -12.37
C ALA A 208 14.86 1.04 -11.08
N TYR A 209 14.00 2.05 -10.97
CA TYR A 209 13.72 2.67 -9.68
C TYR A 209 12.80 1.74 -8.88
N GLN A 210 13.06 1.62 -7.59
CA GLN A 210 12.24 0.81 -6.69
C GLN A 210 11.57 1.67 -5.63
N TRP A 211 10.32 1.33 -5.31
CA TRP A 211 9.50 2.01 -4.30
C TRP A 211 8.94 0.98 -3.33
N ALA A 212 9.00 1.26 -2.03
CA ALA A 212 8.35 0.44 -1.02
C ALA A 212 7.06 1.10 -0.55
N THR A 213 6.02 0.31 -0.33
CA THR A 213 4.71 0.80 0.13
C THR A 213 4.21 -0.02 1.31
N VAL A 214 3.42 0.63 2.17
CA VAL A 214 2.58 -0.01 3.17
C VAL A 214 1.12 0.33 2.87
N GLN A 215 0.27 -0.69 2.74
CA GLN A 215 -1.11 -0.55 2.31
C GLN A 215 -2.05 -1.27 3.25
N LEU A 216 -3.24 -0.72 3.49
CA LEU A 216 -4.33 -1.43 4.15
C LEU A 216 -4.88 -2.55 3.27
N VAL A 217 -5.14 -3.70 3.90
CA VAL A 217 -5.63 -4.93 3.28
C VAL A 217 -6.90 -5.36 3.97
N GLY A 218 -7.86 -5.82 3.17
CA GLY A 218 -9.12 -6.34 3.68
C GLY A 218 -10.16 -5.27 4.06
N ASN A 219 -9.97 -4.03 3.62
CA ASN A 219 -11.02 -3.02 3.63
C ASN A 219 -11.67 -2.96 2.24
N ALA A 220 -12.88 -2.39 2.15
CA ALA A 220 -13.57 -2.19 0.87
C ALA A 220 -12.79 -1.27 -0.09
N VAL A 221 -11.82 -0.49 0.43
CA VAL A 221 -11.02 0.49 -0.32
C VAL A 221 -9.52 0.21 -0.14
N PRO A 222 -8.73 0.10 -1.24
CA PRO A 222 -7.30 -0.13 -1.18
C PRO A 222 -6.53 1.16 -0.87
N ILE A 223 -6.20 1.42 0.40
CA ILE A 223 -5.53 2.66 0.81
C ILE A 223 -4.05 2.43 1.04
N VAL A 224 -3.20 3.13 0.28
CA VAL A 224 -1.76 3.14 0.49
C VAL A 224 -1.43 4.12 1.62
N LEU A 225 -1.06 3.61 2.79
CA LEU A 225 -0.83 4.42 3.99
C LEU A 225 0.44 5.25 3.90
N ASP A 226 1.50 4.69 3.32
CA ASP A 226 2.74 5.40 3.03
C ASP A 226 3.52 4.75 1.89
N ALA A 227 4.41 5.53 1.28
CA ALA A 227 5.33 5.12 0.25
C ALA A 227 6.70 5.75 0.48
N ARG A 228 7.77 5.00 0.18
CA ARG A 228 9.14 5.53 0.21
C ARG A 228 9.98 5.03 -0.96
N PRO A 229 11.01 5.78 -1.35
CA PRO A 229 12.01 5.27 -2.27
C PRO A 229 12.93 4.24 -1.62
N VAL A 230 13.42 3.32 -2.44
CA VAL A 230 14.42 2.31 -2.07
C VAL A 230 15.75 2.69 -2.71
N ARG A 231 16.81 2.72 -1.90
CA ARG A 231 18.18 2.96 -2.36
C ARG A 231 19.05 1.74 -2.18
N LYS A 232 20.12 1.67 -2.98
CA LYS A 232 21.15 0.65 -2.82
C LYS A 232 21.81 0.76 -1.44
N GLY A 233 21.98 -0.38 -0.78
CA GLY A 233 22.60 -0.46 0.54
C GLY A 233 21.60 -0.39 1.71
N GLU A 234 20.37 0.05 1.48
CA GLU A 234 19.31 -0.01 2.49
C GLU A 234 18.93 -1.47 2.77
N THR A 235 18.82 -1.80 4.06
CA THR A 235 18.37 -3.10 4.49
C THR A 235 16.84 -3.20 4.41
N ARG A 236 16.33 -4.41 4.21
CA ARG A 236 14.89 -4.66 4.26
C ARG A 236 14.30 -4.37 5.65
N LEU A 237 15.12 -4.47 6.70
CA LEU A 237 14.74 -4.10 8.07
C LEU A 237 14.43 -2.60 8.19
N GLU A 238 15.34 -1.73 7.75
CA GLU A 238 15.16 -0.27 7.80
C GLU A 238 13.94 0.19 7.00
N ILE A 239 13.67 -0.45 5.85
CA ILE A 239 12.50 -0.13 5.02
C ILE A 239 11.20 -0.51 5.73
N VAL A 240 11.14 -1.71 6.32
CA VAL A 240 9.93 -2.19 7.01
C VAL A 240 9.67 -1.38 8.27
N GLU A 241 10.71 -1.08 9.04
CA GLU A 241 10.64 -0.26 10.26
C GLU A 241 10.04 1.12 9.97
N ASP A 242 10.62 1.88 9.03
CA ASP A 242 10.16 3.24 8.71
C ASP A 242 8.74 3.28 8.10
N LEU A 243 8.34 2.25 7.34
CA LEU A 243 6.97 2.13 6.84
C LEU A 243 5.98 1.79 7.97
N LEU A 244 6.36 0.90 8.90
CA LEU A 244 5.50 0.56 10.04
C LEU A 244 5.36 1.75 11.00
N ASP A 245 6.42 2.51 11.24
CA ASP A 245 6.35 3.74 12.05
C ASP A 245 5.27 4.69 11.51
N SER A 246 5.25 4.91 10.19
CA SER A 246 4.23 5.76 9.56
C SER A 246 2.84 5.13 9.57
N ALA A 247 2.72 3.81 9.39
CA ALA A 247 1.42 3.12 9.41
C ALA A 247 0.78 3.10 10.80
N GLU A 248 1.57 2.84 11.85
CA GLU A 248 1.11 2.76 13.24
C GLU A 248 0.69 4.13 13.81
N GLU A 249 1.18 5.24 13.23
CA GLU A 249 0.68 6.59 13.52
C GLU A 249 -0.72 6.86 12.94
N LEU A 250 -1.09 6.20 11.85
CA LEU A 250 -2.33 6.45 11.10
C LEU A 250 -3.45 5.50 11.50
N VAL A 251 -3.12 4.22 11.70
CA VAL A 251 -4.08 3.15 11.94
C VAL A 251 -3.55 2.16 12.97
N HIS A 252 -4.45 1.41 13.60
CA HIS A 252 -4.05 0.29 14.43
C HIS A 252 -3.67 -0.90 13.54
N VAL A 253 -2.41 -1.30 13.57
CA VAL A 253 -1.90 -2.44 12.80
C VAL A 253 -1.98 -3.70 13.66
N ASP A 254 -2.65 -4.74 13.15
CA ASP A 254 -2.73 -6.04 13.82
C ASP A 254 -1.75 -7.05 13.22
N ASN A 255 -1.72 -7.09 11.89
CA ASN A 255 -1.04 -8.13 11.11
C ASN A 255 -0.33 -7.51 9.91
N VAL A 256 0.90 -7.95 9.66
CA VAL A 256 1.73 -7.50 8.55
C VAL A 256 1.92 -8.62 7.54
N LEU A 257 1.34 -8.46 6.36
CA LEU A 257 1.58 -9.34 5.23
C LEU A 257 2.82 -8.85 4.47
N MET A 258 3.79 -9.73 4.23
CA MET A 258 4.99 -9.36 3.48
C MET A 258 5.29 -10.32 2.34
N ASP A 259 5.99 -9.82 1.33
CA ASP A 259 6.49 -10.62 0.23
C ASP A 259 7.66 -11.47 0.70
N ARG A 260 7.94 -12.55 -0.03
CA ARG A 260 9.09 -13.45 0.24
C ARG A 260 10.45 -12.75 0.32
N GLU A 261 10.55 -11.52 -0.16
CA GLU A 261 11.78 -10.70 -0.10
C GLU A 261 12.07 -10.16 1.31
N PHE A 262 11.06 -10.15 2.18
CA PHE A 262 11.16 -9.71 3.57
C PHE A 262 11.23 -10.88 4.56
N ASP A 263 11.65 -12.06 4.11
CA ASP A 263 11.68 -13.29 4.92
C ASP A 263 12.90 -13.40 5.87
N SER A 264 13.66 -12.30 6.01
CA SER A 264 14.81 -12.16 6.91
C SER A 264 14.42 -12.30 8.38
N GLN A 265 15.18 -13.09 9.14
CA GLN A 265 14.90 -13.32 10.56
C GLN A 265 14.87 -12.03 11.40
N HIS A 266 15.68 -11.02 11.06
CA HIS A 266 15.71 -9.75 11.79
C HIS A 266 14.46 -8.91 11.55
N VAL A 267 13.88 -8.98 10.35
CA VAL A 267 12.59 -8.33 10.04
C VAL A 267 11.49 -8.97 10.87
N LEU A 268 11.44 -10.31 10.90
CA LEU A 268 10.42 -11.07 11.64
C LEU A 268 10.50 -10.86 13.15
N GLU A 269 11.73 -10.80 13.68
CA GLU A 269 11.99 -10.48 15.06
C GLU A 269 11.49 -9.07 15.41
N MET A 270 11.88 -8.06 14.63
CA MET A 270 11.48 -6.67 14.88
C MET A 270 9.95 -6.51 14.91
N ILE A 271 9.24 -7.10 13.96
CA ILE A 271 7.76 -7.05 13.94
C ILE A 271 7.17 -7.73 15.20
N SER A 272 7.78 -8.83 15.64
CA SER A 272 7.33 -9.53 16.85
C SER A 272 7.62 -8.73 18.12
N GLN A 273 8.74 -8.02 18.19
CA GLN A 273 9.08 -7.12 19.30
C GLN A 273 8.10 -5.94 19.42
N ARG A 274 7.56 -5.47 18.28
CA ARG A 274 6.45 -4.51 18.25
C ARG A 274 5.10 -5.10 18.71
N GLY A 275 5.01 -6.41 18.90
CA GLY A 275 3.78 -7.11 19.29
C GLY A 275 2.81 -7.35 18.13
N LEU A 276 3.25 -7.12 16.89
CA LEU A 276 2.47 -7.31 15.67
C LEU A 276 2.56 -8.77 15.20
N SER A 277 1.52 -9.27 14.54
CA SER A 277 1.64 -10.55 13.82
C SER A 277 2.20 -10.35 12.42
N TYR A 278 2.81 -11.39 11.86
CA TYR A 278 3.23 -11.37 10.46
C TYR A 278 2.85 -12.65 9.72
N VAL A 279 2.72 -12.54 8.40
CA VAL A 279 2.71 -13.66 7.46
C VAL A 279 3.62 -13.34 6.29
N VAL A 280 4.64 -14.18 6.07
CA VAL A 280 5.57 -14.04 4.94
C VAL A 280 5.76 -15.39 4.23
N PRO A 281 5.73 -15.46 2.89
CA PRO A 281 6.08 -16.68 2.18
C PRO A 281 7.57 -16.96 2.33
N LYS A 282 7.90 -18.25 2.39
CA LYS A 282 9.27 -18.74 2.49
C LYS A 282 9.67 -19.48 1.22
N ARG A 283 10.88 -19.20 0.72
CA ARG A 283 11.50 -20.07 -0.30
C ARG A 283 11.87 -21.41 0.32
N MET A 284 11.33 -22.50 -0.23
CA MET A 284 11.64 -23.84 0.26
C MET A 284 13.13 -24.16 0.04
N GLN A 285 13.83 -24.49 1.12
CA GLN A 285 15.17 -25.08 1.06
C GLN A 285 15.05 -26.61 1.12
N THR A 286 16.19 -27.30 1.15
CA THR A 286 16.24 -28.78 1.13
C THR A 286 15.33 -29.44 2.19
N SER A 287 15.30 -28.90 3.41
CA SER A 287 14.43 -29.38 4.49
C SER A 287 12.96 -29.21 4.18
N GLU A 288 12.55 -28.03 3.72
CA GLU A 288 11.13 -27.75 3.43
C GLU A 288 10.66 -28.54 2.21
N LYS A 289 11.51 -28.71 1.19
CA LYS A 289 11.22 -29.58 0.04
C LYS A 289 11.01 -31.03 0.46
N ALA A 290 11.87 -31.55 1.33
CA ALA A 290 11.75 -32.92 1.86
C ALA A 290 10.47 -33.08 2.69
N GLN A 291 10.11 -32.09 3.51
CA GLN A 291 8.86 -32.10 4.27
C GLN A 291 7.65 -32.06 3.34
N ALA A 292 7.62 -31.16 2.35
CA ALA A 292 6.54 -31.08 1.37
C ALA A 292 6.33 -32.40 0.60
N LYS A 293 7.42 -33.11 0.23
CA LYS A 293 7.33 -34.45 -0.36
C LYS A 293 6.68 -35.47 0.59
N ARG A 294 7.00 -35.43 1.88
CA ARG A 294 6.37 -36.31 2.88
C ARG A 294 4.88 -36.01 3.07
N LEU A 295 4.50 -34.73 3.06
CA LEU A 295 3.09 -34.32 3.14
C LEU A 295 2.31 -34.79 1.92
N LEU A 296 2.91 -34.67 0.73
CA LEU A 296 2.31 -35.16 -0.51
C LEU A 296 2.06 -36.67 -0.48
N GLN A 297 3.03 -37.46 -0.01
CA GLN A 297 2.89 -38.92 0.14
C GLN A 297 1.79 -39.32 1.15
N ARG A 298 1.44 -38.43 2.08
CA ARG A 298 0.43 -38.66 3.13
C ARG A 298 -0.92 -38.03 2.80
N ASP A 299 -1.04 -37.38 1.65
CA ASP A 299 -2.22 -36.62 1.22
C ASP A 299 -2.69 -35.60 2.28
N GLN A 300 -1.73 -34.85 2.85
CA GLN A 300 -2.01 -33.86 3.90
C GLN A 300 -1.98 -32.43 3.36
N ASP A 301 -3.14 -31.81 3.20
CA ASP A 301 -3.25 -30.48 2.58
C ASP A 301 -2.66 -29.35 3.45
N ARG A 302 -2.58 -29.55 4.77
CA ARG A 302 -2.06 -28.56 5.72
C ARG A 302 -1.16 -29.20 6.76
N TYR A 303 -0.07 -28.54 7.09
CA TYR A 303 0.83 -28.96 8.16
C TYR A 303 1.53 -27.75 8.80
N GLU A 304 1.63 -27.76 10.12
CA GLU A 304 2.22 -26.69 10.92
C GLU A 304 3.35 -27.25 11.77
N THR A 305 4.43 -26.50 11.90
CA THR A 305 5.56 -26.90 12.74
C THR A 305 6.33 -25.69 13.22
N ASP A 306 6.70 -25.69 14.50
CA ASP A 306 7.51 -24.63 15.07
C ASP A 306 8.95 -24.70 14.58
N ARG A 307 9.56 -23.52 14.49
CA ARG A 307 10.91 -23.31 13.97
C ARG A 307 11.58 -22.18 14.73
N LYS A 308 12.89 -22.31 14.90
CA LYS A 308 13.75 -21.26 15.46
C LYS A 308 14.66 -20.73 14.35
N LEU A 309 14.69 -19.42 14.17
CA LEU A 309 15.57 -18.72 13.23
C LEU A 309 16.71 -18.10 14.02
N HIS A 310 17.96 -18.37 13.63
CA HIS A 310 19.14 -17.89 14.36
C HIS A 310 19.41 -16.42 14.04
N LEU A 311 19.47 -15.57 15.07
CA LEU A 311 19.72 -14.14 14.96
C LEU A 311 21.21 -13.78 15.10
N GLY A 312 22.02 -14.70 15.63
CA GLY A 312 23.40 -14.42 16.04
C GLY A 312 23.52 -14.41 17.56
N LYS A 313 24.74 -14.49 18.10
CA LYS A 313 25.03 -14.40 19.55
C LYS A 313 24.20 -15.35 20.45
N ASN A 314 23.83 -16.53 19.94
CA ASN A 314 22.93 -17.51 20.58
C ASN A 314 21.47 -17.02 20.79
N GLU A 315 21.06 -15.98 20.08
CA GLU A 315 19.68 -15.50 20.06
C GLU A 315 18.90 -16.14 18.91
N TRP A 316 17.61 -16.38 19.16
CA TRP A 316 16.73 -17.07 18.23
C TRP A 316 15.37 -16.39 18.20
N HIS A 317 14.83 -16.23 16.99
CA HIS A 317 13.44 -15.84 16.77
C HIS A 317 12.57 -17.09 16.58
N GLU A 318 11.50 -17.20 17.36
CA GLU A 318 10.54 -18.30 17.23
C GLU A 318 9.48 -17.96 16.17
N THR A 319 9.23 -18.92 15.28
CA THR A 319 8.26 -18.78 14.18
C THR A 319 7.62 -20.13 13.91
N THR A 320 6.44 -20.13 13.30
CA THR A 320 5.76 -21.34 12.85
C THR A 320 5.84 -21.41 11.32
N LEU A 321 6.28 -22.56 10.81
CA LEU A 321 6.20 -22.88 9.39
C LEU A 321 4.84 -23.49 9.10
N ILE A 322 4.17 -22.97 8.08
CA ILE A 322 2.89 -23.49 7.64
C ILE A 322 2.99 -23.92 6.18
N TYR A 323 2.75 -25.20 5.95
CA TYR A 323 2.67 -25.81 4.63
C TYR A 323 1.21 -25.83 4.23
N ARG A 324 0.91 -25.28 3.05
CA ARG A 324 -0.41 -25.31 2.44
C ARG A 324 -0.31 -25.88 1.04
N ARG A 325 -1.07 -26.92 0.74
CA ARG A 325 -1.23 -27.44 -0.61
C ARG A 325 -2.05 -26.46 -1.45
N LYS A 326 -1.63 -26.28 -2.70
CA LYS A 326 -2.34 -25.49 -3.71
C LYS A 326 -3.42 -26.38 -4.30
N GLU A 327 -4.66 -25.89 -4.33
CA GLU A 327 -5.83 -26.62 -4.81
C GLU A 327 -5.68 -27.03 -6.29
N ASP A 328 -5.13 -26.14 -7.14
CA ASP A 328 -5.01 -26.35 -8.60
C ASP A 328 -3.56 -26.48 -9.10
N SER A 329 -2.70 -27.21 -8.38
CA SER A 329 -1.31 -27.38 -8.84
C SER A 329 -1.19 -28.40 -9.99
N GLU A 330 -0.67 -27.95 -11.13
CA GLU A 330 -0.28 -28.83 -12.26
C GLU A 330 0.95 -29.70 -11.96
N HIS A 331 1.71 -29.37 -10.92
CA HIS A 331 2.88 -30.16 -10.51
C HIS A 331 2.47 -31.41 -9.73
N ASP A 332 3.23 -32.49 -9.89
CA ASP A 332 3.10 -33.76 -9.15
C ASP A 332 4.14 -33.92 -8.03
N ASP A 333 4.88 -32.85 -7.72
CA ASP A 333 5.97 -32.84 -6.76
C ASP A 333 5.75 -31.84 -5.60
N HIS A 334 6.81 -31.59 -4.83
CA HIS A 334 6.81 -30.62 -3.72
C HIS A 334 6.27 -29.22 -4.07
N ARG A 335 6.25 -28.82 -5.35
CA ARG A 335 5.71 -27.54 -5.82
C ARG A 335 4.20 -27.41 -5.66
N GLN A 336 3.51 -28.51 -5.37
CA GLN A 336 2.12 -28.49 -4.90
C GLN A 336 1.96 -27.71 -3.60
N TYR A 337 3.03 -27.50 -2.83
CA TYR A 337 2.95 -26.77 -1.56
C TYR A 337 3.53 -25.36 -1.67
N SER A 338 2.98 -24.47 -0.85
CA SER A 338 3.58 -23.20 -0.46
C SER A 338 3.94 -23.25 1.03
N VAL A 339 5.03 -22.59 1.42
CA VAL A 339 5.46 -22.49 2.82
C VAL A 339 5.38 -21.03 3.25
N PHE A 340 4.82 -20.80 4.43
CA PHE A 340 4.73 -19.50 5.06
C PHE A 340 5.40 -19.54 6.43
N MET A 341 5.90 -18.40 6.87
CA MET A 341 6.36 -18.14 8.23
C MET A 341 5.40 -17.17 8.90
N THR A 342 5.04 -17.44 10.14
CA THR A 342 4.20 -16.58 10.97
C THR A 342 4.54 -16.76 12.45
N ASN A 343 4.38 -15.70 13.24
CA ASN A 343 4.49 -15.75 14.71
C ASN A 343 3.12 -15.99 15.39
N ARG A 344 2.06 -16.20 14.60
CA ARG A 344 0.75 -16.63 15.10
C ARG A 344 0.31 -17.90 14.41
N GLY A 345 -0.49 -18.70 15.10
CA GLY A 345 -1.10 -19.89 14.51
C GLY A 345 -1.91 -19.58 13.24
N SER A 346 -2.37 -20.63 12.61
CA SER A 346 -2.74 -20.62 11.20
C SER A 346 -4.06 -19.94 10.82
N GLY A 347 -4.80 -19.38 11.78
CA GLY A 347 -5.99 -18.53 11.53
C GLY A 347 -5.71 -17.31 10.64
N HIS A 348 -4.45 -16.86 10.54
CA HIS A 348 -4.05 -15.66 9.80
C HIS A 348 -3.66 -15.93 8.33
N LEU A 349 -3.69 -17.19 7.87
CA LEU A 349 -3.29 -17.54 6.50
C LEU A 349 -4.36 -17.29 5.44
N THR A 350 -5.63 -17.32 5.82
CA THR A 350 -6.75 -16.90 4.96
C THR A 350 -6.54 -15.46 4.51
N GLU A 351 -5.99 -14.62 5.40
CA GLU A 351 -5.72 -13.21 5.15
C GLU A 351 -4.64 -12.98 4.08
N TYR A 352 -3.70 -13.92 3.91
CA TYR A 352 -2.67 -13.80 2.87
C TYR A 352 -3.27 -13.80 1.46
N GLY A 353 -4.44 -14.43 1.26
CA GLY A 353 -5.17 -14.39 -0.02
C GLY A 353 -5.52 -12.95 -0.45
N TYR A 354 -5.79 -12.05 0.49
CA TYR A 354 -6.07 -10.64 0.20
C TYR A 354 -4.85 -9.89 -0.33
N ARG A 355 -3.63 -10.43 -0.20
CA ARG A 355 -2.43 -9.83 -0.78
C ARG A 355 -2.44 -9.87 -2.32
N TRP A 356 -3.13 -10.83 -2.94
CA TRP A 356 -3.22 -10.91 -4.40
C TRP A 356 -3.83 -9.64 -5.02
N GLU A 357 -4.79 -9.03 -4.33
CA GLU A 357 -5.42 -7.76 -4.74
C GLU A 357 -4.37 -6.64 -4.86
N ILE A 358 -3.31 -6.67 -4.04
CA ILE A 358 -2.24 -5.66 -4.01
C ILE A 358 -1.27 -5.81 -5.19
N GLU A 359 -0.92 -7.04 -5.56
CA GLU A 359 -0.08 -7.30 -6.74
C GLU A 359 -0.76 -6.79 -8.02
N SER A 360 -2.09 -6.97 -8.11
CA SER A 360 -2.88 -6.38 -9.18
C SER A 360 -2.96 -4.85 -9.09
N GLY A 361 -3.09 -4.31 -7.87
CA GLY A 361 -3.18 -2.88 -7.59
C GLY A 361 -1.99 -2.08 -8.09
N TYR A 362 -0.78 -2.65 -8.07
CA TYR A 362 0.40 -1.94 -8.58
C TYR A 362 0.32 -1.62 -10.08
N LYS A 363 -0.20 -2.54 -10.90
CA LYS A 363 -0.40 -2.28 -12.33
C LYS A 363 -1.35 -1.09 -12.52
N SER A 364 -2.34 -0.95 -11.65
CA SER A 364 -3.26 0.20 -11.63
C SER A 364 -2.57 1.49 -11.17
N ILE A 365 -1.74 1.46 -10.12
CA ILE A 365 -0.98 2.63 -9.66
C ILE A 365 -0.10 3.20 -10.78
N LYS A 366 0.59 2.35 -11.56
CA LYS A 366 1.41 2.79 -12.70
C LYS A 366 0.63 3.60 -13.74
N ARG A 367 -0.66 3.33 -13.93
CA ARG A 367 -1.52 4.07 -14.87
C ARG A 367 -1.73 5.52 -14.43
N PHE A 368 -1.65 5.78 -13.13
CA PHE A 368 -1.75 7.12 -12.55
C PHE A 368 -0.44 7.92 -12.51
N MET A 369 0.68 7.32 -12.93
CA MET A 369 1.97 8.00 -12.92
C MET A 369 2.09 8.94 -14.12
N ALA A 370 2.42 10.20 -13.86
CA ALA A 370 2.79 11.15 -14.90
C ALA A 370 4.07 10.70 -15.63
N ALA A 371 4.09 10.84 -16.95
CA ALA A 371 5.23 10.39 -17.75
C ALA A 371 6.45 11.32 -17.61
N THR A 372 7.65 10.74 -17.52
CA THR A 372 8.90 11.51 -17.44
C THR A 372 10.09 10.72 -17.95
N THR A 373 10.98 11.42 -18.67
CA THR A 373 12.30 10.94 -19.08
C THR A 373 13.43 11.45 -18.17
N LEU A 374 13.12 12.35 -17.23
CA LEU A 374 14.13 12.88 -16.29
C LEU A 374 14.62 11.78 -15.36
N LYS A 375 15.91 11.79 -15.00
CA LYS A 375 16.49 10.87 -14.01
C LYS A 375 16.34 11.36 -12.56
N HIS A 376 15.69 12.49 -12.34
CA HIS A 376 15.61 13.11 -11.02
C HIS A 376 14.80 12.26 -10.04
N PHE A 377 15.48 11.66 -9.06
CA PHE A 377 14.92 10.67 -8.14
C PHE A 377 13.73 11.19 -7.35
N GLY A 378 13.86 12.37 -6.74
CA GLY A 378 12.76 13.00 -5.97
C GLY A 378 11.52 13.28 -6.82
N LEU A 379 11.67 13.61 -8.11
CA LEU A 379 10.53 13.88 -8.99
C LEU A 379 9.81 12.59 -9.38
N ARG A 380 10.57 11.52 -9.66
CA ARG A 380 10.01 10.20 -9.94
C ARG A 380 9.29 9.63 -8.72
N PHE A 381 9.88 9.80 -7.54
CA PHE A 381 9.24 9.43 -6.28
C PHE A 381 7.95 10.24 -6.04
N PHE A 382 7.97 11.56 -6.26
CA PHE A 382 6.76 12.38 -6.14
C PHE A 382 5.64 11.92 -7.08
N TYR A 383 5.95 11.60 -8.34
CA TYR A 383 4.95 11.04 -9.26
C TYR A 383 4.41 9.69 -8.81
N PHE A 384 5.25 8.82 -8.24
CA PHE A 384 4.81 7.56 -7.68
C PHE A 384 3.91 7.77 -6.45
N ALA A 385 4.34 8.59 -5.49
CA ALA A 385 3.57 8.90 -4.29
C ALA A 385 2.21 9.53 -4.65
N PHE A 386 2.18 10.51 -5.56
CA PHE A 386 0.92 11.11 -5.98
C PHE A 386 0.01 10.10 -6.71
N ALA A 387 0.58 9.17 -7.48
CA ALA A 387 -0.18 8.08 -8.10
C ALA A 387 -0.81 7.13 -7.06
N CYS A 388 -0.11 6.84 -5.95
CA CYS A 388 -0.67 6.09 -4.82
C CYS A 388 -1.86 6.81 -4.17
N LEU A 389 -1.83 8.15 -4.06
CA LEU A 389 -2.98 8.93 -3.57
C LEU A 389 -4.17 8.82 -4.50
N LEU A 390 -3.96 9.00 -5.81
CA LEU A 390 -5.03 8.88 -6.79
C LEU A 390 -5.62 7.48 -6.87
N TYR A 391 -4.80 6.44 -6.64
CA TYR A 391 -5.28 5.06 -6.58
C TYR A 391 -6.11 4.77 -5.32
N SER A 392 -5.84 5.48 -4.21
CA SER A 392 -6.57 5.30 -2.95
C SER A 392 -7.93 6.01 -2.94
N ILE A 393 -8.20 6.88 -3.93
CA ILE A 393 -9.42 7.67 -4.14
C ILE A 393 -10.25 7.02 -5.24
#